data_AF-A0A6G0JB70-F1
#
_entry.id   AF-A0A6G0JB70-F1
#
_cell.length_a   1.000
_cell.length_b   1.000
_cell.length_c   1.000
_cell.angle_alpha   90.00
_cell.angle_beta   90.00
_cell.angle_gamma   90.00
#
_symmetry.space_group_name_H-M   'P 1'
#
loop_
_entity.id
_entity.type
_entity.pdbx_description
1 polymer ?
#
loop_
_entity_poly.entity_id
_entity_poly.type
_entity_poly.pdbx_seq_one_letter_code
_entity_poly.pdbx_strand_id
1 'polypeptide(L)'
;MAEECVPEGPDLGEMGEEELWELINDNRHRISLGVRPCILIPYLRQARVLTEMDEDEIISCHNLTNRSMRTSYMLDLLRTHGRNGAVALLESLMIHYPTLYTQVTGRKPSTEPSRFSGLIKYSELTEYLVRAVTGMQKELQEARCEAGRMTARCSSLESEIREIMGQEEKSRCLQSENERMRRHLCSLQHEVTKLKDEKCDLYMRYTATMEEKSAVNMRFHDLNLQVYQLQTELQKAQTENEFQKRRSLRCAAYAETPQLQEELRSLRCQLVKVEKLDPARQDILAQDLAEAIDSQVELAEQLRCYREENEKLLTEKQGLLDQKECLSLQVQQLTLDCDMHQQKNTVIQNQMRELQAERDQAYLSRDEAQAMIARVLAEKDTLRCQLVEFQERVFSLQANRSPGEQRQSSTQEIEVDWDYSRSSSEESTFLTRRRLRRMDAVNPMLHSPFNSECEDAAVNSVRSRNAEPPSPESLRRREEALYVDSSLETAETDSLLDDFVFLPSAASEDKQTPRLSSSNGTSTDGLSRTSAPPFLLRSRPKAIRVNGRVLSISFQAEALLSPASSDWRQ
;
A
#
# COMPACT_ATOMS: atom_id res chain seq x y z
N MET A 1 -58.19 -48.07 -44.58
CA MET A 1 -58.02 -49.53 -44.59
C MET A 1 -56.58 -49.84 -44.95
N ALA A 2 -55.80 -50.18 -43.94
CA ALA A 2 -54.58 -50.99 -43.99
C ALA A 2 -54.27 -51.25 -42.51
N GLU A 3 -55.09 -52.11 -41.95
CA GLU A 3 -54.97 -52.67 -40.62
C GLU A 3 -53.77 -53.63 -40.69
N GLU A 4 -52.58 -53.09 -40.44
CA GLU A 4 -51.37 -53.89 -40.37
C GLU A 4 -51.39 -54.57 -39.00
N CYS A 5 -51.88 -55.82 -38.99
CA CYS A 5 -51.80 -56.75 -37.87
C CYS A 5 -50.36 -56.79 -37.33
N VAL A 6 -50.12 -56.03 -36.27
CA VAL A 6 -49.00 -56.31 -35.37
C VAL A 6 -49.41 -57.57 -34.60
N PRO A 7 -48.62 -58.66 -34.63
CA PRO A 7 -48.99 -59.88 -33.93
C PRO A 7 -49.09 -59.56 -32.44
N GLU A 8 -50.26 -59.79 -31.84
CA GLU A 8 -50.40 -59.87 -30.39
C GLU A 8 -49.48 -60.99 -29.90
N GLY A 9 -48.29 -60.62 -29.43
CA GLY A 9 -47.39 -61.56 -28.78
C GLY A 9 -48.03 -62.13 -27.49
N PRO A 10 -47.60 -63.31 -27.04
CA PRO A 10 -48.12 -63.97 -25.83
C PRO A 10 -48.01 -63.05 -24.61
N ASP A 11 -49.03 -63.03 -23.74
CA ASP A 11 -49.11 -62.13 -22.58
C ASP A 11 -47.80 -62.15 -21.77
N LEU A 12 -47.32 -60.99 -21.29
CA LEU A 12 -46.06 -60.93 -20.53
C LEU A 12 -46.12 -61.77 -19.25
N GLY A 13 -47.35 -62.06 -18.78
CA GLY A 13 -47.63 -63.01 -17.69
C GLY A 13 -47.45 -64.49 -18.06
N GLU A 14 -47.50 -64.86 -19.34
CA GLU A 14 -47.47 -66.25 -19.85
C GLU A 14 -46.11 -66.65 -20.47
N MET A 15 -45.28 -65.69 -20.88
CA MET A 15 -43.93 -65.98 -21.45
C MET A 15 -43.02 -66.64 -20.41
N GLY A 16 -42.15 -67.57 -20.83
CA GLY A 16 -41.15 -68.24 -19.98
C GLY A 16 -40.07 -67.30 -19.43
N GLU A 17 -39.30 -67.74 -18.43
CA GLU A 17 -38.16 -66.96 -17.93
C GLU A 17 -37.09 -66.73 -19.01
N GLU A 18 -36.77 -67.78 -19.78
CA GLU A 18 -35.80 -67.67 -20.87
C GLU A 18 -36.28 -66.72 -21.97
N GLU A 19 -37.56 -66.77 -22.35
CA GLU A 19 -38.16 -65.91 -23.38
C GLU A 19 -38.14 -64.42 -22.99
N LEU A 20 -38.40 -64.12 -21.71
CA LEU A 20 -38.36 -62.75 -21.18
C LEU A 20 -36.94 -62.18 -21.22
N TRP A 21 -35.94 -62.98 -20.83
CA TRP A 21 -34.55 -62.55 -20.85
C TRP A 21 -33.96 -62.51 -22.25
N GLU A 22 -34.37 -63.38 -23.17
CA GLU A 22 -34.02 -63.29 -24.60
C GLU A 22 -34.50 -61.96 -25.20
N LEU A 23 -35.76 -61.57 -24.95
CA LEU A 23 -36.31 -60.29 -25.38
C LEU A 23 -35.53 -59.07 -24.84
N ILE A 24 -35.14 -59.12 -23.56
CA ILE A 24 -34.33 -58.07 -22.91
C ILE A 24 -32.90 -58.06 -23.49
N ASN A 25 -32.32 -59.23 -23.74
CA ASN A 25 -30.97 -59.38 -24.25
C ASN A 25 -30.83 -58.92 -25.71
N ASP A 26 -31.81 -59.22 -26.56
CA ASP A 26 -31.88 -58.74 -27.94
C ASP A 26 -31.93 -57.21 -28.00
N ASN A 27 -32.49 -56.58 -26.97
CA ASN A 27 -32.54 -55.13 -26.84
C ASN A 27 -31.52 -54.56 -25.84
N ARG A 28 -30.56 -55.36 -25.34
CA ARG A 28 -29.63 -54.97 -24.25
C ARG A 28 -28.87 -53.70 -24.56
N HIS A 29 -28.37 -53.56 -25.78
CA HIS A 29 -27.64 -52.37 -26.21
C HIS A 29 -28.50 -51.09 -26.11
N ARG A 30 -29.78 -51.18 -26.48
CA ARG A 30 -30.72 -50.05 -26.45
C ARG A 30 -31.08 -49.69 -25.01
N ILE A 31 -31.28 -50.69 -24.16
CA ILE A 31 -31.57 -50.51 -22.73
C ILE A 31 -30.34 -49.90 -22.03
N SER A 32 -29.15 -50.46 -22.23
CA SER A 32 -27.91 -49.94 -21.63
C SER A 32 -27.58 -48.52 -22.06
N LEU A 33 -27.89 -48.13 -23.30
CA LEU A 33 -27.71 -46.75 -23.75
C LEU A 33 -28.82 -45.82 -23.28
N GLY A 34 -30.09 -46.25 -23.26
CA GLY A 34 -31.22 -45.37 -23.00
C GLY A 34 -31.51 -45.14 -21.53
N VAL A 35 -31.20 -46.11 -20.67
CA VAL A 35 -31.64 -46.14 -19.28
C VAL A 35 -30.63 -45.50 -18.34
N ARG A 36 -31.14 -44.79 -17.33
CA ARG A 36 -30.37 -44.32 -16.17
C ARG A 36 -30.70 -45.22 -14.97
N PRO A 37 -29.71 -45.94 -14.40
CA PRO A 37 -29.92 -46.82 -13.25
C PRO A 37 -30.55 -46.10 -12.05
N CYS A 38 -30.11 -44.87 -11.74
CA CYS A 38 -30.64 -44.07 -10.63
C CYS A 38 -32.14 -43.75 -10.72
N ILE A 39 -32.76 -43.90 -11.89
CA ILE A 39 -34.20 -43.69 -12.07
C ILE A 39 -34.97 -45.00 -11.83
N LEU A 40 -34.40 -46.16 -12.16
CA LEU A 40 -35.05 -47.46 -12.00
C LEU A 40 -34.81 -48.10 -10.64
N ILE A 41 -33.63 -47.89 -10.03
CA ILE A 41 -33.23 -48.48 -8.74
C ILE A 41 -34.30 -48.27 -7.65
N PRO A 42 -34.92 -47.10 -7.46
CA PRO A 42 -35.95 -46.92 -6.44
C PRO A 42 -37.14 -47.87 -6.61
N TYR A 43 -37.60 -48.08 -7.86
CA TYR A 43 -38.68 -49.02 -8.16
C TYR A 43 -38.24 -50.47 -8.00
N LEU A 44 -37.04 -50.82 -8.47
CA LEU A 44 -36.49 -52.18 -8.38
C LEU A 44 -36.24 -52.61 -6.92
N ARG A 45 -35.88 -51.66 -6.05
CA ARG A 45 -35.83 -51.86 -4.59
C ARG A 45 -37.21 -52.07 -3.98
N GLN A 46 -38.21 -51.30 -4.42
CA GLN A 46 -39.59 -51.47 -3.99
C GLN A 46 -40.15 -52.85 -4.41
N ALA A 47 -39.79 -53.33 -5.60
CA ALA A 47 -40.12 -54.66 -6.10
C ALA A 47 -39.32 -55.80 -5.43
N ARG A 48 -38.38 -55.47 -4.52
CA ARG A 48 -37.50 -56.41 -3.80
C ARG A 48 -36.62 -57.26 -4.72
N VAL A 49 -36.24 -56.71 -5.86
CA VAL A 49 -35.35 -57.34 -6.83
C VAL A 49 -33.92 -56.80 -6.71
N LEU A 50 -33.74 -55.59 -6.18
CA LEU A 50 -32.41 -55.06 -5.82
C LEU A 50 -32.34 -54.74 -4.33
N THR A 51 -31.18 -54.95 -3.72
CA THR A 51 -30.88 -54.61 -2.33
C THR A 51 -30.20 -53.24 -2.20
N GLU A 52 -30.09 -52.73 -0.96
CA GLU A 52 -29.33 -51.51 -0.64
C GLU A 52 -27.86 -51.62 -1.08
N MET A 53 -27.27 -52.81 -0.92
CA MET A 53 -25.88 -53.06 -1.28
C MET A 53 -25.68 -52.98 -2.79
N ASP A 54 -26.62 -53.53 -3.56
CA ASP A 54 -26.55 -53.51 -5.03
C ASP A 54 -26.66 -52.09 -5.58
N GLU A 55 -27.47 -51.22 -4.95
CA GLU A 55 -27.57 -49.80 -5.31
C GLU A 55 -26.24 -49.07 -5.14
N ASP A 56 -25.59 -49.25 -3.99
CA ASP A 56 -24.31 -48.62 -3.69
C ASP A 56 -23.22 -49.12 -4.65
N GLU A 57 -23.23 -50.40 -5.02
CA GLU A 57 -22.31 -50.96 -6.00
C GLU A 57 -22.54 -50.35 -7.39
N ILE A 58 -23.79 -50.28 -7.88
CA ILE A 58 -24.11 -49.73 -9.20
C ILE A 58 -23.75 -48.24 -9.29
N ILE A 59 -23.96 -47.46 -8.22
CA ILE A 59 -23.76 -46.00 -8.22
C ILE A 59 -22.30 -45.63 -7.95
N SER A 60 -21.68 -46.27 -6.96
CA SER A 60 -20.39 -45.83 -6.38
C SER A 60 -19.17 -46.57 -6.93
N CYS A 61 -19.32 -47.68 -7.66
CA CYS A 61 -18.17 -48.39 -8.22
C CYS A 61 -17.40 -47.55 -9.25
N HIS A 62 -16.12 -47.31 -8.96
CA HIS A 62 -15.18 -46.62 -9.87
C HIS A 62 -14.86 -47.41 -11.14
N ASN A 63 -15.11 -48.73 -11.14
CA ASN A 63 -14.86 -49.62 -12.28
C ASN A 63 -15.87 -49.43 -13.41
N LEU A 64 -17.05 -48.86 -13.13
CA LEU A 64 -18.10 -48.60 -14.10
C LEU A 64 -17.99 -47.14 -14.54
N THR A 65 -17.08 -46.83 -15.45
CA THR A 65 -16.80 -45.44 -15.87
C THR A 65 -18.01 -44.80 -16.56
N ASN A 66 -18.67 -45.56 -17.44
CA ASN A 66 -19.77 -45.07 -18.27
C ASN A 66 -21.15 -45.46 -17.72
N ARG A 67 -22.17 -44.64 -18.02
CA ARG A 67 -23.58 -44.94 -17.67
C ARG A 67 -24.04 -46.28 -18.24
N SER A 68 -23.67 -46.59 -19.48
CA SER A 68 -24.05 -47.83 -20.14
C SER A 68 -23.44 -49.05 -19.47
N MET A 69 -22.23 -48.92 -18.90
CA MET A 69 -21.61 -49.99 -18.12
C MET A 69 -22.34 -50.20 -16.79
N ARG A 70 -22.70 -49.12 -16.08
CA ARG A 70 -23.54 -49.20 -14.86
C ARG A 70 -24.89 -49.86 -15.12
N THR A 71 -25.52 -49.51 -16.23
CA THR A 71 -26.81 -50.08 -16.64
C THR A 71 -26.68 -51.55 -17.05
N SER A 72 -25.63 -51.89 -17.78
CA SER A 72 -25.35 -53.28 -18.17
C SER A 72 -25.08 -54.15 -16.95
N TYR A 73 -24.30 -53.64 -15.98
CA TYR A 73 -24.05 -54.31 -14.70
C TYR A 73 -25.35 -54.52 -13.89
N MET A 74 -26.21 -53.50 -13.83
CA MET A 74 -27.54 -53.62 -13.22
C MET A 74 -28.40 -54.70 -13.91
N LEU A 75 -28.36 -54.80 -15.25
CA LEU A 75 -29.08 -55.87 -15.97
C LEU A 75 -28.54 -57.26 -15.62
N ASP A 76 -27.22 -57.39 -15.46
CA ASP A 76 -26.58 -58.64 -15.10
C ASP A 76 -26.95 -59.06 -13.66
N LEU A 77 -27.06 -58.11 -12.72
CA LEU A 77 -27.59 -58.34 -11.37
C LEU A 77 -29.06 -58.77 -11.41
N LEU A 78 -29.91 -58.06 -12.16
CA LEU A 78 -31.33 -58.41 -12.30
C LEU A 78 -31.54 -59.80 -12.91
N ARG A 79 -30.63 -60.26 -13.78
CA ARG A 79 -30.64 -61.61 -14.36
C ARG A 79 -30.50 -62.70 -13.29
N THR A 80 -29.79 -62.44 -12.19
CA THR A 80 -29.67 -63.39 -11.08
C THR A 80 -30.98 -63.59 -10.32
N HIS A 81 -31.94 -62.66 -10.47
CA HIS A 81 -33.28 -62.73 -9.88
C HIS A 81 -34.34 -63.38 -10.81
N GLY A 82 -33.89 -63.98 -11.92
CA GLY A 82 -34.71 -64.79 -12.82
C GLY A 82 -35.93 -64.05 -13.39
N ARG A 83 -37.07 -64.74 -13.46
CA ARG A 83 -38.33 -64.17 -13.98
C ARG A 83 -38.74 -62.86 -13.29
N ASN A 84 -38.57 -62.79 -11.97
CA ASN A 84 -38.98 -61.61 -11.19
C ASN A 84 -38.14 -60.38 -11.55
N GLY A 85 -36.85 -60.58 -11.84
CA GLY A 85 -35.97 -59.51 -12.31
C GLY A 85 -36.33 -59.00 -13.69
N ALA A 86 -36.67 -59.90 -14.62
CA ALA A 86 -37.14 -59.51 -15.95
C ALA A 86 -38.45 -58.74 -15.91
N VAL A 87 -39.43 -59.22 -15.14
CA VAL A 87 -40.75 -58.56 -15.03
C VAL A 87 -40.61 -57.19 -14.34
N ALA A 88 -39.88 -57.11 -13.22
CA ALA A 88 -39.66 -55.84 -12.54
C ALA A 88 -38.90 -54.83 -13.40
N LEU A 89 -37.94 -55.29 -14.23
CA LEU A 89 -37.27 -54.44 -15.20
C LEU A 89 -38.26 -53.90 -16.25
N LEU A 90 -39.06 -54.77 -16.87
CA LEU A 90 -40.02 -54.37 -17.89
C LEU A 90 -41.10 -53.43 -17.33
N GLU A 91 -41.59 -53.66 -16.11
CA GLU A 91 -42.49 -52.74 -15.41
C GLU A 91 -41.81 -51.39 -15.13
N SER A 92 -40.56 -51.40 -14.66
CA SER A 92 -39.82 -50.16 -14.40
C SER A 92 -39.57 -49.35 -15.68
N LEU A 93 -39.33 -50.04 -16.81
CA LEU A 93 -39.22 -49.41 -18.13
C LEU A 93 -40.57 -48.88 -18.59
N MET A 94 -41.66 -49.60 -18.36
CA MET A 94 -43.02 -49.15 -18.68
C MET A 94 -43.35 -47.83 -17.96
N ILE A 95 -42.95 -47.71 -16.69
CA ILE A 95 -43.20 -46.53 -15.85
C ILE A 95 -42.29 -45.34 -16.23
N HIS A 96 -40.97 -45.56 -16.29
CA HIS A 96 -40.00 -44.48 -16.39
C HIS A 96 -39.52 -44.19 -17.82
N TYR A 97 -39.63 -45.16 -18.73
CA TYR A 97 -39.19 -45.05 -20.11
C TYR A 97 -40.21 -45.66 -21.09
N PRO A 98 -41.42 -45.10 -21.18
CA PRO A 98 -42.53 -45.67 -21.97
C PRO A 98 -42.17 -45.89 -23.44
N THR A 99 -41.36 -45.01 -24.02
CA THR A 99 -40.88 -45.11 -25.41
C THR A 99 -39.88 -46.25 -25.60
N LEU A 100 -38.98 -46.49 -24.64
CA LEU A 100 -38.04 -47.62 -24.67
C LEU A 100 -38.79 -48.93 -24.42
N TYR A 101 -39.77 -48.94 -23.52
CA TYR A 101 -40.61 -50.12 -23.27
C TYR A 101 -41.33 -50.59 -24.54
N THR A 102 -41.98 -49.68 -25.29
CA THR A 102 -42.63 -50.02 -26.58
C THR A 102 -41.63 -50.49 -27.62
N GLN A 103 -40.42 -49.95 -27.61
CA GLN A 103 -39.36 -50.36 -28.53
C GLN A 103 -38.78 -51.74 -28.22
N VAL A 104 -38.77 -52.16 -26.95
CA VAL A 104 -38.24 -53.44 -26.48
C VAL A 104 -39.30 -54.54 -26.61
N THR A 105 -40.55 -54.25 -26.21
CA THR A 105 -41.62 -55.25 -26.11
C THR A 105 -42.60 -55.22 -27.28
N GLY A 106 -42.57 -54.18 -28.12
CA GLY A 106 -43.57 -53.95 -29.17
C GLY A 106 -44.94 -53.50 -28.65
N ARG A 107 -45.12 -53.38 -27.32
CA ARG A 107 -46.41 -53.08 -26.68
C ARG A 107 -46.54 -51.62 -26.28
N LYS A 108 -47.78 -51.11 -26.28
CA LYS A 108 -48.06 -49.80 -25.67
C LYS A 108 -47.97 -49.93 -24.14
N PRO A 109 -47.34 -48.97 -23.43
CA PRO A 109 -47.28 -48.99 -21.98
C PRO A 109 -48.70 -48.93 -21.41
N SER A 110 -49.09 -49.94 -20.65
CA SER A 110 -50.42 -49.98 -20.05
C SER A 110 -50.51 -48.92 -18.95
N THR A 111 -51.52 -48.07 -19.01
CA THR A 111 -51.84 -47.07 -17.98
C THR A 111 -52.88 -47.61 -17.00
N GLU A 112 -53.01 -48.94 -16.89
CA GLU A 112 -53.86 -49.54 -15.87
C GLU A 112 -53.27 -49.24 -14.48
N PRO A 113 -54.04 -48.59 -13.58
CA PRO A 113 -53.61 -48.33 -12.21
C PRO A 113 -53.41 -49.68 -11.49
N SER A 114 -52.20 -50.21 -11.56
CA SER A 114 -51.75 -51.39 -10.82
C SER A 114 -52.14 -51.28 -9.35
N ARG A 115 -52.90 -52.29 -8.86
CA ARG A 115 -53.22 -52.78 -7.49
C ARG A 115 -53.45 -51.80 -6.31
N PHE A 116 -53.03 -50.55 -6.43
CA PHE A 116 -53.08 -49.48 -5.43
C PHE A 116 -54.35 -48.62 -5.55
N SER A 117 -55.05 -48.67 -6.69
CA SER A 117 -56.27 -47.87 -6.94
C SER A 117 -57.45 -48.23 -6.02
N GLY A 118 -57.40 -49.38 -5.35
CA GLY A 118 -58.38 -49.78 -4.33
C GLY A 118 -58.10 -49.27 -2.91
N LEU A 119 -56.91 -48.72 -2.63
CA LEU A 119 -56.50 -48.35 -1.26
C LEU A 119 -56.77 -46.89 -0.89
N ILE A 120 -56.75 -45.98 -1.86
CA ILE A 120 -56.87 -44.53 -1.61
C ILE A 120 -57.94 -43.95 -2.53
N LYS A 121 -58.87 -43.17 -1.96
CA LYS A 121 -59.89 -42.46 -2.74
C LYS A 121 -59.22 -41.38 -3.60
N TYR A 122 -59.72 -41.19 -4.83
CA TYR A 122 -59.18 -40.19 -5.77
C TYR A 122 -59.04 -38.77 -5.18
N SER A 123 -59.92 -38.37 -4.26
CA SER A 123 -59.84 -37.08 -3.55
C SER A 123 -58.62 -36.98 -2.62
N GLU A 124 -58.34 -38.03 -1.85
CA GLU A 124 -57.21 -38.11 -0.92
C GLU A 124 -55.87 -38.20 -1.68
N LEU A 125 -55.85 -38.92 -2.80
CA LEU A 125 -54.69 -38.99 -3.69
C LEU A 125 -54.37 -37.62 -4.29
N THR A 126 -55.40 -36.89 -4.75
CA THR A 126 -55.21 -35.57 -5.34
C THR A 126 -54.70 -34.57 -4.31
N GLU A 127 -55.24 -34.57 -3.10
CA GLU A 127 -54.75 -33.72 -2.01
C GLU A 127 -53.30 -34.04 -1.64
N TYR A 128 -52.95 -35.32 -1.52
CA TYR A 128 -51.58 -35.75 -1.24
C TYR A 128 -50.61 -35.27 -2.32
N LEU A 129 -50.95 -35.45 -3.60
CA LEU A 129 -50.13 -35.01 -4.72
C LEU A 129 -49.98 -33.49 -4.76
N VAL A 130 -51.06 -32.73 -4.56
CA VAL A 130 -50.99 -31.26 -4.48
C VAL A 130 -50.10 -30.82 -3.32
N ARG A 131 -50.22 -31.46 -2.15
CA ARG A 131 -49.39 -31.16 -0.98
C ARG A 131 -47.91 -31.51 -1.22
N ALA A 132 -47.62 -32.64 -1.87
CA ALA A 132 -46.27 -33.05 -2.20
C ALA A 132 -45.63 -32.12 -3.24
N VAL A 133 -46.36 -31.78 -4.31
CA VAL A 133 -45.89 -30.87 -5.37
C VAL A 133 -45.66 -29.47 -4.81
N THR A 134 -46.58 -28.96 -4.00
CA THR A 134 -46.40 -27.64 -3.34
C THR A 134 -45.26 -27.65 -2.32
N GLY A 135 -45.03 -28.77 -1.62
CA GLY A 135 -43.86 -28.97 -0.75
C GLY A 135 -42.55 -28.93 -1.54
N MET A 136 -42.44 -29.74 -2.59
CA MET A 136 -41.26 -29.76 -3.47
C MET A 136 -41.00 -28.42 -4.15
N GLN A 137 -42.05 -27.68 -4.53
CA GLN A 137 -41.91 -26.36 -5.14
C GLN A 137 -41.36 -25.32 -4.14
N LYS A 138 -41.73 -25.43 -2.86
CA LYS A 138 -41.16 -24.59 -1.79
C LYS A 138 -39.69 -24.93 -1.55
N GLU A 139 -39.35 -26.22 -1.41
CA GLU A 139 -37.97 -26.67 -1.22
C GLU A 139 -37.08 -26.26 -2.41
N LEU A 140 -37.58 -26.38 -3.64
CA LEU A 140 -36.88 -25.93 -4.84
C LEU A 140 -36.64 -24.41 -4.82
N GLN A 141 -37.63 -23.62 -4.37
CA GLN A 141 -37.49 -22.17 -4.26
C GLN A 141 -36.48 -21.79 -3.16
N GLU A 142 -36.51 -22.47 -2.02
CA GLU A 142 -35.54 -22.29 -0.93
C GLU A 142 -34.12 -22.63 -1.40
N ALA A 143 -33.93 -23.74 -2.11
CA ALA A 143 -32.65 -24.12 -2.70
C ALA A 143 -32.14 -23.08 -3.71
N ARG A 144 -33.03 -22.49 -4.53
CA ARG A 144 -32.68 -21.39 -5.45
C ARG A 144 -32.27 -20.12 -4.71
N CYS A 145 -33.00 -19.74 -3.66
CA CYS A 145 -32.64 -18.60 -2.82
C CYS A 145 -31.28 -18.81 -2.14
N GLU A 146 -31.04 -20.03 -1.64
CA GLU A 146 -29.77 -20.41 -1.03
C GLU A 146 -28.61 -20.36 -2.02
N ALA A 147 -28.80 -20.91 -3.23
CA ALA A 147 -27.83 -20.84 -4.31
C ALA A 147 -27.51 -19.38 -4.66
N GLY A 148 -28.52 -18.51 -4.79
CA GLY A 148 -28.32 -17.08 -5.04
C GLY A 148 -27.50 -16.38 -3.96
N ARG A 149 -27.75 -16.71 -2.68
CA ARG A 149 -26.98 -16.17 -1.54
C ARG A 149 -25.52 -16.66 -1.57
N MET A 150 -25.29 -17.93 -1.92
CA MET A 150 -23.94 -18.48 -2.07
C MET A 150 -23.20 -17.85 -3.25
N THR A 151 -23.84 -17.67 -4.40
CA THR A 151 -23.25 -16.99 -5.56
C THR A 151 -22.87 -15.55 -5.23
N ALA A 152 -23.76 -14.78 -4.59
CA ALA A 152 -23.46 -13.41 -4.18
C ALA A 152 -22.24 -13.34 -3.23
N ARG A 153 -22.14 -14.30 -2.31
CA ARG A 153 -20.97 -14.42 -1.42
C ARG A 153 -19.70 -14.76 -2.20
N CYS A 154 -19.76 -15.69 -3.15
CA CYS A 154 -18.62 -16.02 -4.00
C CYS A 154 -18.16 -14.80 -4.80
N SER A 155 -19.07 -14.06 -5.42
CA SER A 155 -18.73 -12.84 -6.17
C SER A 155 -18.11 -11.75 -5.29
N SER A 156 -18.59 -11.59 -4.05
CA SER A 156 -17.98 -10.67 -3.07
C SER A 156 -16.57 -11.09 -2.70
N LEU A 157 -16.34 -12.38 -2.42
CA LEU A 157 -15.02 -12.90 -2.10
C LEU A 157 -14.06 -12.80 -3.31
N GLU A 158 -14.54 -13.04 -4.53
CA GLU A 158 -13.76 -12.85 -5.75
C GLU A 158 -13.36 -11.39 -5.98
N SER A 159 -14.21 -10.42 -5.63
CA SER A 159 -13.82 -9.00 -5.66
C SER A 159 -12.77 -8.66 -4.60
N GLU A 160 -12.89 -9.21 -3.39
CA GLU A 160 -11.92 -9.00 -2.31
C GLU A 160 -10.56 -9.60 -2.66
N ILE A 161 -10.54 -10.82 -3.23
CA ILE A 161 -9.29 -11.45 -3.72
C ILE A 161 -8.63 -10.59 -4.81
N ARG A 162 -9.41 -10.07 -5.77
CA ARG A 162 -8.88 -9.18 -6.82
C ARG A 162 -8.30 -7.89 -6.24
N GLU A 163 -8.95 -7.33 -5.22
CA GLU A 163 -8.44 -6.15 -4.54
C GLU A 163 -7.12 -6.44 -3.81
N ILE A 164 -7.06 -7.54 -3.05
CA ILE A 164 -5.84 -7.97 -2.34
C ILE A 164 -4.70 -8.23 -3.34
N MET A 165 -4.97 -8.91 -4.45
CA MET A 165 -3.97 -9.12 -5.51
C MET A 165 -3.46 -7.79 -6.08
N GLY A 166 -4.36 -6.85 -6.39
CA GLY A 166 -3.97 -5.53 -6.87
C GLY A 166 -3.14 -4.73 -5.85
N GLN A 167 -3.42 -4.89 -4.55
CA GLN A 167 -2.60 -4.30 -3.48
C GLN A 167 -1.22 -4.97 -3.37
N GLU A 168 -1.15 -6.30 -3.52
CA GLU A 168 0.11 -7.06 -3.52
C GLU A 168 1.02 -6.64 -4.69
N GLU A 169 0.47 -6.48 -5.90
CA GLU A 169 1.23 -6.04 -7.07
C GLU A 169 1.80 -4.63 -6.89
N LYS A 170 1.01 -3.71 -6.33
CA LYS A 170 1.47 -2.35 -5.98
C LYS A 170 2.59 -2.40 -4.95
N SER A 171 2.44 -3.23 -3.91
CA SER A 171 3.48 -3.43 -2.89
C SER A 171 4.78 -3.98 -3.50
N ARG A 172 4.68 -4.98 -4.38
CA ARG A 172 5.81 -5.56 -5.11
C ARG A 172 6.51 -4.53 -6.00
N CYS A 173 5.75 -3.66 -6.68
CA CYS A 173 6.31 -2.56 -7.47
C CYS A 173 7.12 -1.60 -6.59
N LEU A 174 6.53 -1.11 -5.49
CA LEU A 174 7.20 -0.22 -4.54
C LEU A 174 8.46 -0.87 -3.92
N GLN A 175 8.40 -2.17 -3.63
CA GLN A 175 9.56 -2.91 -3.13
C GLN A 175 10.71 -2.91 -4.15
N SER A 176 10.42 -3.19 -5.42
CA SER A 176 11.44 -3.20 -6.48
C SER A 176 12.08 -1.83 -6.71
N GLU A 177 11.30 -0.75 -6.57
CA GLU A 177 11.79 0.62 -6.65
C GLU A 177 12.67 0.97 -5.45
N ASN A 178 12.28 0.53 -4.25
CA ASN A 178 13.09 0.70 -3.05
C ASN A 178 14.43 -0.04 -3.16
N GLU A 179 14.44 -1.27 -3.67
CA GLU A 179 15.66 -2.04 -3.94
C GLU A 179 16.55 -1.35 -4.98
N ARG A 180 15.97 -0.73 -6.01
CA ARG A 180 16.70 0.06 -7.01
C ARG A 180 17.37 1.28 -6.36
N MET A 181 16.61 2.03 -5.56
CA MET A 181 17.13 3.20 -4.85
C MET A 181 18.23 2.81 -3.85
N ARG A 182 18.08 1.70 -3.11
CA ARG A 182 19.12 1.17 -2.23
C ARG A 182 20.41 0.86 -2.99
N ARG A 183 20.32 0.23 -4.17
CA ARG A 183 21.49 -0.03 -5.03
C ARG A 183 22.18 1.27 -5.46
N HIS A 184 21.41 2.30 -5.84
CA HIS A 184 21.98 3.61 -6.17
C HIS A 184 22.67 4.26 -4.96
N LEU A 185 22.05 4.22 -3.77
CA LEU A 185 22.67 4.74 -2.55
C LEU A 185 23.97 4.00 -2.20
N CYS A 186 24.01 2.67 -2.36
CA CYS A 186 25.24 1.89 -2.18
C CYS A 186 26.33 2.28 -3.18
N SER A 187 25.96 2.53 -4.45
CA SER A 187 26.91 3.00 -5.48
C SER A 187 27.48 4.37 -5.13
N LEU A 188 26.62 5.33 -4.77
CA LEU A 188 27.03 6.67 -4.37
C LEU A 188 27.91 6.64 -3.11
N GLN A 189 27.57 5.78 -2.13
CA GLN A 189 28.41 5.58 -0.96
C GLN A 189 29.82 5.07 -1.33
N HIS A 190 29.91 4.15 -2.29
CA HIS A 190 31.19 3.65 -2.78
C HIS A 190 32.01 4.74 -3.50
N GLU A 191 31.35 5.57 -4.31
CA GLU A 191 31.98 6.72 -4.94
C GLU A 191 32.49 7.74 -3.91
N VAL A 192 31.70 8.02 -2.87
CA VAL A 192 32.12 8.89 -1.76
C VAL A 192 33.35 8.32 -1.04
N THR A 193 33.40 7.01 -0.78
CA THR A 193 34.59 6.39 -0.19
C THR A 193 35.80 6.50 -1.11
N LYS A 194 35.63 6.24 -2.41
CA LYS A 194 36.69 6.37 -3.40
C LYS A 194 37.25 7.80 -3.45
N LEU A 195 36.38 8.81 -3.47
CA LEU A 195 36.80 10.22 -3.45
C LEU A 195 37.52 10.60 -2.16
N LYS A 196 37.16 10.00 -1.01
CA LYS A 196 37.90 10.19 0.25
C LYS A 196 39.31 9.62 0.16
N ASP A 197 39.46 8.44 -0.43
CA ASP A 197 40.77 7.80 -0.63
C ASP A 197 41.64 8.64 -1.59
N GLU A 198 41.09 9.07 -2.72
CA GLU A 198 41.78 9.95 -3.68
C GLU A 198 42.19 11.30 -3.04
N LYS A 199 41.33 11.86 -2.19
CA LYS A 199 41.67 13.06 -1.40
C LYS A 199 42.86 12.78 -0.49
N CYS A 200 42.85 11.68 0.27
CA CYS A 200 43.97 11.30 1.14
C CYS A 200 45.27 11.13 0.34
N ASP A 201 45.22 10.48 -0.82
CA ASP A 201 46.37 10.31 -1.72
C ASP A 201 46.93 11.65 -2.22
N LEU A 202 46.06 12.63 -2.50
CA LEU A 202 46.47 13.98 -2.87
C LEU A 202 47.14 14.70 -1.69
N TYR A 203 46.60 14.59 -0.47
CA TYR A 203 47.23 15.15 0.72
C TYR A 203 48.61 14.56 0.95
N MET A 204 48.77 13.24 0.83
CA MET A 204 50.07 12.57 0.98
C MET A 204 51.09 13.05 -0.06
N ARG A 205 50.68 13.23 -1.31
CA ARG A 205 51.54 13.80 -2.36
C ARG A 205 51.89 15.26 -2.08
N TYR A 206 50.91 16.05 -1.66
CA TYR A 206 51.13 17.45 -1.30
C TYR A 206 52.13 17.59 -0.15
N THR A 207 51.98 16.82 0.94
CA THR A 207 52.92 16.85 2.06
C THR A 207 54.32 16.43 1.62
N ALA A 208 54.47 15.40 0.79
CA ALA A 208 55.76 14.99 0.23
C ALA A 208 56.41 16.13 -0.59
N THR A 209 55.65 16.79 -1.47
CA THR A 209 56.19 17.93 -2.25
C THR A 209 56.57 19.13 -1.36
N MET A 210 55.84 19.35 -0.26
CA MET A 210 56.15 20.39 0.72
C MET A 210 57.44 20.07 1.50
N GLU A 211 57.65 18.80 1.85
CA GLU A 211 58.89 18.32 2.48
C GLU A 211 60.08 18.42 1.51
N GLU A 212 59.91 18.07 0.24
CA GLU A 212 60.95 18.26 -0.78
C GLU A 212 61.31 19.73 -0.96
N LYS A 213 60.30 20.61 -1.04
CA LYS A 213 60.50 22.07 -1.11
C LYS A 213 61.26 22.58 0.11
N SER A 214 60.89 22.14 1.31
CA SER A 214 61.59 22.57 2.53
C SER A 214 63.04 22.05 2.55
N ALA A 215 63.28 20.82 2.10
CA ALA A 215 64.63 20.27 1.94
C ALA A 215 65.48 21.05 0.93
N VAL A 216 64.91 21.47 -0.21
CA VAL A 216 65.59 22.32 -1.19
C VAL A 216 65.87 23.71 -0.62
N ASN A 217 64.93 24.29 0.13
CA ASN A 217 65.13 25.58 0.81
C ASN A 217 66.27 25.52 1.83
N MET A 218 66.40 24.43 2.58
CA MET A 218 67.54 24.23 3.48
C MET A 218 68.86 24.20 2.70
N ARG A 219 68.93 23.44 1.60
CA ARG A 219 70.13 23.42 0.73
C ARG A 219 70.46 24.79 0.13
N PHE A 220 69.44 25.56 -0.26
CA PHE A 220 69.62 26.93 -0.76
C PHE A 220 70.16 27.87 0.32
N HIS A 221 69.67 27.75 1.56
CA HIS A 221 70.18 28.50 2.69
C HIS A 221 71.65 28.17 2.97
N ASP A 222 72.01 26.89 2.98
CA ASP A 222 73.40 26.44 3.16
C ASP A 222 74.33 26.97 2.05
N LEU A 223 73.87 26.97 0.80
CA LEU A 223 74.63 27.52 -0.32
C LEU A 223 74.81 29.03 -0.20
N ASN A 224 73.77 29.77 0.18
CA ASN A 224 73.89 31.21 0.45
C ASN A 224 74.92 31.50 1.54
N LEU A 225 74.93 30.71 2.62
CA LEU A 225 75.92 30.86 3.67
C LEU A 225 77.35 30.68 3.13
N GLN A 226 77.57 29.69 2.26
CA GLN A 226 78.87 29.49 1.59
C GLN A 226 79.25 30.67 0.69
N VAL A 227 78.29 31.25 -0.06
CA VAL A 227 78.54 32.44 -0.87
C VAL A 227 78.97 33.62 -0.01
N TYR A 228 78.32 33.86 1.13
CA TYR A 228 78.70 34.93 2.07
C TYR A 228 80.11 34.71 2.65
N GLN A 229 80.47 33.47 2.97
CA GLN A 229 81.82 33.12 3.42
C GLN A 229 82.86 33.44 2.33
N LEU A 230 82.65 32.98 1.10
CA LEU A 230 83.55 33.23 -0.03
C LEU A 230 83.67 34.73 -0.36
N GLN A 231 82.58 35.51 -0.29
CA GLN A 231 82.64 36.96 -0.46
C GLN A 231 83.53 37.63 0.59
N THR A 232 83.43 37.18 1.85
CA THR A 232 84.25 37.71 2.94
C THR A 232 85.72 37.36 2.75
N GLU A 233 86.02 36.13 2.33
CA GLU A 233 87.38 35.70 1.99
C GLU A 233 87.95 36.46 0.80
N LEU A 234 87.15 36.71 -0.24
CA LEU A 234 87.52 37.52 -1.39
C LEU A 234 87.87 38.96 -0.97
N GLN A 235 87.04 39.59 -0.14
CA GLN A 235 87.31 40.94 0.38
C GLN A 235 88.62 40.98 1.18
N LYS A 236 88.86 39.99 2.04
CA LYS A 236 90.13 39.86 2.77
C LYS A 236 91.31 39.75 1.80
N ALA A 237 91.23 38.88 0.80
CA ALA A 237 92.27 38.71 -0.22
C ALA A 237 92.49 40.00 -1.04
N GLN A 238 91.43 40.74 -1.38
CA GLN A 238 91.52 42.05 -2.05
C GLN A 238 92.26 43.08 -1.19
N THR A 239 91.96 43.17 0.11
CA THR A 239 92.66 44.09 1.01
C THR A 239 94.14 43.72 1.20
N GLU A 240 94.47 42.43 1.21
CA GLU A 240 95.85 41.93 1.25
C GLU A 240 96.59 42.26 -0.07
N ASN A 241 95.94 42.12 -1.23
CA ASN A 241 96.51 42.51 -2.53
C ASN A 241 96.75 44.03 -2.62
N GLU A 242 95.81 44.85 -2.14
CA GLU A 242 95.98 46.30 -1.99
C GLU A 242 97.18 46.65 -1.10
N PHE A 243 97.33 45.96 0.03
CA PHE A 243 98.45 46.15 0.94
C PHE A 243 99.79 45.79 0.27
N GLN A 244 99.83 44.70 -0.51
CA GLN A 244 101.01 44.29 -1.29
C GLN A 244 101.32 45.25 -2.46
N LYS A 245 100.30 45.80 -3.14
CA LYS A 245 100.46 46.86 -4.15
C LYS A 245 101.00 48.15 -3.54
N ARG A 246 100.48 48.58 -2.39
CA ARG A 246 100.99 49.74 -1.63
C ARG A 246 102.43 49.53 -1.14
N ARG A 247 102.82 48.29 -0.84
CA ARG A 247 104.21 47.91 -0.55
C ARG A 247 105.11 47.94 -1.80
N SER A 248 104.55 47.67 -2.99
CA SER A 248 105.26 47.73 -4.28
C SER A 248 105.39 49.15 -4.86
N LEU A 249 104.55 50.12 -4.45
CA LEU A 249 104.55 51.52 -4.89
C LEU A 249 105.70 52.39 -4.33
N ARG A 250 106.75 51.79 -3.73
CA ARG A 250 107.98 52.50 -3.33
C ARG A 250 109.01 52.62 -4.46
N CYS A 251 108.66 52.24 -5.69
CA CYS A 251 109.46 52.46 -6.89
C CYS A 251 108.67 53.23 -7.96
N ALA A 252 109.24 54.38 -8.30
CA ALA A 252 109.01 55.24 -9.47
C ALA A 252 107.74 56.13 -9.48
N ALA A 253 107.95 57.38 -9.10
CA ALA A 253 107.32 58.55 -9.73
C ALA A 253 108.40 59.26 -10.56
N TYR A 254 108.05 59.79 -11.74
CA TYR A 254 108.69 60.88 -12.50
C TYR A 254 108.17 60.77 -13.95
N ALA A 255 107.96 61.79 -14.76
CA ALA A 255 107.55 63.18 -14.63
C ALA A 255 107.18 63.61 -16.06
N GLU A 256 106.24 64.54 -16.17
CA GLU A 256 106.18 65.62 -17.17
C GLU A 256 106.52 65.32 -18.64
N THR A 257 105.44 65.21 -19.43
CA THR A 257 105.16 65.94 -20.67
C THR A 257 106.36 66.49 -21.46
N PRO A 258 106.69 65.81 -22.57
CA PRO A 258 106.51 66.39 -23.90
C PRO A 258 105.71 65.46 -24.85
N GLN A 259 104.99 64.49 -24.29
CA GLN A 259 104.25 63.46 -25.03
C GLN A 259 102.90 63.92 -25.61
N LEU A 260 102.23 64.91 -25.01
CA LEU A 260 100.85 65.30 -25.39
C LEU A 260 100.69 65.78 -26.84
N GLN A 261 101.74 66.33 -27.45
CA GLN A 261 101.68 66.87 -28.82
C GLN A 261 101.90 65.77 -29.89
N GLU A 262 102.59 64.70 -29.51
CA GLU A 262 102.73 63.46 -30.27
C GLU A 262 101.55 62.53 -30.00
N GLU A 263 100.97 62.58 -28.79
CA GLU A 263 99.69 61.98 -28.45
C GLU A 263 98.53 62.64 -29.19
N LEU A 264 98.49 63.95 -29.46
CA LEU A 264 97.43 64.51 -30.32
C LEU A 264 97.52 64.05 -31.79
N ARG A 265 98.72 63.70 -32.29
CA ARG A 265 98.91 63.09 -33.63
C ARG A 265 98.69 61.58 -33.62
N SER A 266 99.10 60.89 -32.55
CA SER A 266 98.83 59.48 -32.28
C SER A 266 97.34 59.23 -32.00
N LEU A 267 96.66 60.11 -31.25
CA LEU A 267 95.22 60.14 -30.98
C LEU A 267 94.44 60.44 -32.25
N ARG A 268 94.96 61.25 -33.20
CA ARG A 268 94.38 61.39 -34.56
C ARG A 268 94.54 60.11 -35.39
N CYS A 269 95.70 59.44 -35.34
CA CYS A 269 95.88 58.12 -35.96
C CYS A 269 95.09 56.99 -35.25
N GLN A 270 94.85 57.09 -33.95
CA GLN A 270 94.00 56.21 -33.16
C GLN A 270 92.52 56.52 -33.40
N LEU A 271 92.14 57.78 -33.63
CA LEU A 271 90.81 58.17 -34.07
C LEU A 271 90.48 57.49 -35.40
N VAL A 272 91.42 57.47 -36.36
CA VAL A 272 91.27 56.74 -37.63
C VAL A 272 91.27 55.20 -37.44
N LYS A 273 91.91 54.67 -36.40
CA LYS A 273 91.81 53.25 -35.99
C LYS A 273 90.55 52.93 -35.16
N VAL A 274 89.84 53.93 -34.66
CA VAL A 274 88.58 53.81 -33.90
C VAL A 274 87.37 54.10 -34.81
N GLU A 275 87.55 54.95 -35.81
CA GLU A 275 86.60 55.27 -36.88
C GLU A 275 86.52 54.12 -37.90
N LYS A 276 87.62 53.38 -38.07
CA LYS A 276 87.56 51.96 -38.44
C LYS A 276 87.22 51.17 -37.18
N LEU A 277 85.95 51.11 -36.81
CA LEU A 277 85.50 50.25 -35.71
C LEU A 277 86.15 48.86 -35.89
N ASP A 278 86.87 48.37 -34.87
CA ASP A 278 87.38 47.00 -34.88
C ASP A 278 86.20 46.07 -35.22
N PRO A 279 86.36 45.08 -36.13
CA PRO A 279 85.29 44.16 -36.51
C PRO A 279 84.56 43.59 -35.28
N ALA A 280 85.30 43.28 -34.22
CA ALA A 280 84.76 42.81 -32.95
C ALA A 280 83.76 43.78 -32.27
N ARG A 281 83.94 45.09 -32.39
CA ARG A 281 82.99 46.08 -31.82
C ARG A 281 81.73 46.22 -32.66
N GLN A 282 81.85 46.11 -33.99
CA GLN A 282 80.68 46.07 -34.88
C GLN A 282 79.87 44.79 -34.63
N ASP A 283 80.54 43.66 -34.42
CA ASP A 283 79.91 42.39 -34.09
C ASP A 283 79.19 42.45 -32.73
N ILE A 284 79.81 43.05 -31.70
CA ILE A 284 79.16 43.25 -30.39
C ILE A 284 77.90 44.11 -30.52
N LEU A 285 77.97 45.24 -31.22
CA LEU A 285 76.79 46.10 -31.41
C LEU A 285 75.70 45.43 -32.26
N ALA A 286 76.09 44.63 -33.25
CA ALA A 286 75.14 43.84 -34.04
C ALA A 286 74.47 42.75 -33.18
N GLN A 287 75.23 42.15 -32.27
CA GLN A 287 74.71 41.17 -31.32
C GLN A 287 73.77 41.81 -30.28
N ASP A 288 74.14 42.94 -29.67
CA ASP A 288 73.27 43.68 -28.74
C ASP A 288 71.96 44.10 -29.41
N LEU A 289 72.01 44.49 -30.69
CA LEU A 289 70.84 44.84 -31.49
C LEU A 289 69.97 43.60 -31.77
N ALA A 290 70.59 42.46 -32.10
CA ALA A 290 69.88 41.19 -32.27
C ALA A 290 69.21 40.73 -30.96
N GLU A 291 69.92 40.76 -29.83
CA GLU A 291 69.39 40.40 -28.51
C GLU A 291 68.25 41.35 -28.07
N ALA A 292 68.34 42.65 -28.40
CA ALA A 292 67.25 43.59 -28.16
C ALA A 292 66.02 43.32 -29.03
N ILE A 293 66.21 42.85 -30.27
CA ILE A 293 65.09 42.43 -31.14
C ILE A 293 64.47 41.13 -30.60
N ASP A 294 65.28 40.15 -30.23
CA ASP A 294 64.80 38.87 -29.73
C ASP A 294 64.00 39.06 -28.43
N SER A 295 64.49 39.87 -27.49
CA SER A 295 63.73 40.21 -26.27
C SER A 295 62.43 40.99 -26.54
N GLN A 296 62.40 41.85 -27.57
CA GLN A 296 61.16 42.50 -28.02
C GLN A 296 60.17 41.50 -28.62
N VAL A 297 60.64 40.52 -29.38
CA VAL A 297 59.81 39.45 -29.96
C VAL A 297 59.25 38.56 -28.85
N GLU A 298 60.07 38.13 -27.90
CA GLU A 298 59.63 37.34 -26.74
C GLU A 298 58.56 38.08 -25.92
N LEU A 299 58.74 39.38 -25.68
CA LEU A 299 57.74 40.20 -24.98
C LEU A 299 56.43 40.32 -25.78
N ALA A 300 56.51 40.46 -27.11
CA ALA A 300 55.34 40.50 -27.98
C ALA A 300 54.59 39.16 -28.00
N GLU A 301 55.32 38.03 -27.96
CA GLU A 301 54.74 36.70 -27.85
C GLU A 301 54.05 36.50 -26.50
N GLN A 302 54.68 36.90 -25.39
CA GLN A 302 54.05 36.88 -24.06
C GLN A 302 52.76 37.72 -24.02
N LEU A 303 52.79 38.93 -24.59
CA LEU A 303 51.60 39.78 -24.70
C LEU A 303 50.48 39.13 -25.54
N ARG A 304 50.84 38.39 -26.60
CA ARG A 304 49.86 37.62 -27.39
C ARG A 304 49.26 36.49 -26.56
N CYS A 305 50.09 35.70 -25.87
CA CYS A 305 49.60 34.63 -24.98
C CYS A 305 48.64 35.16 -23.93
N TYR A 306 48.98 36.27 -23.26
CA TYR A 306 48.09 36.90 -22.29
C TYR A 306 46.78 37.40 -22.90
N ARG A 307 46.77 37.87 -24.15
CA ARG A 307 45.52 38.27 -24.83
C ARG A 307 44.65 37.06 -25.11
N GLU A 308 45.23 35.99 -25.64
CA GLU A 308 44.51 34.74 -25.92
C GLU A 308 43.94 34.11 -24.63
N GLU A 309 44.71 34.14 -23.53
CA GLU A 309 44.23 33.69 -22.21
C GLU A 309 43.08 34.58 -21.71
N ASN A 310 43.19 35.90 -21.84
CA ASN A 310 42.10 36.80 -21.46
C ASN A 310 40.83 36.57 -22.29
N GLU A 311 40.95 36.33 -23.59
CA GLU A 311 39.80 36.01 -24.44
C GLU A 311 39.15 34.69 -24.01
N LYS A 312 39.94 33.65 -23.72
CA LYS A 312 39.42 32.38 -23.18
C LYS A 312 38.69 32.59 -21.85
N LEU A 313 39.30 33.31 -20.91
CA LEU A 313 38.68 33.62 -19.62
C LEU A 313 37.38 34.42 -19.77
N LEU A 314 37.28 35.33 -20.74
CA LEU A 314 36.05 36.05 -21.03
C LEU A 314 34.96 35.13 -21.58
N THR A 315 35.29 34.19 -22.47
CA THR A 315 34.33 33.20 -22.97
C THR A 315 33.83 32.26 -21.88
N GLU A 316 34.74 31.79 -21.01
CA GLU A 316 34.39 30.95 -19.85
C GLU A 316 33.50 31.71 -18.88
N LYS A 317 33.83 32.98 -18.59
CA LYS A 317 33.00 33.86 -17.76
C LYS A 317 31.59 34.02 -18.35
N GLN A 318 31.47 34.23 -19.66
CA GLN A 318 30.16 34.33 -20.31
C GLN A 318 29.38 33.02 -20.19
N GLY A 319 30.02 31.87 -20.45
CA GLY A 319 29.38 30.57 -20.29
C GLY A 319 28.91 30.29 -18.86
N LEU A 320 29.67 30.72 -17.85
CA LEU A 320 29.27 30.63 -16.44
C LEU A 320 28.09 31.56 -16.09
N LEU A 321 28.01 32.75 -16.71
CA LEU A 321 26.87 33.64 -16.55
C LEU A 321 25.60 33.04 -17.16
N ASP A 322 25.69 32.48 -18.36
CA ASP A 322 24.55 31.83 -19.03
C ASP A 322 24.06 30.63 -18.20
N GLN A 323 24.98 29.82 -17.67
CA GLN A 323 24.63 28.71 -16.76
C GLN A 323 23.96 29.20 -15.47
N LYS A 324 24.46 30.28 -14.87
CA LYS A 324 23.86 30.91 -13.69
C LYS A 324 22.43 31.38 -13.98
N GLU A 325 22.19 31.98 -15.15
CA GLU A 325 20.86 32.42 -15.58
C GLU A 325 19.91 31.22 -15.77
N CYS A 326 20.39 30.14 -16.41
CA CYS A 326 19.61 28.92 -16.59
C CYS A 326 19.21 28.29 -15.24
N LEU A 327 20.16 28.18 -14.30
CA LEU A 327 19.90 27.68 -12.95
C LEU A 327 18.95 28.61 -12.18
N SER A 328 19.09 29.92 -12.33
CA SER A 328 18.18 30.89 -11.71
C SER A 328 16.74 30.71 -12.22
N LEU A 329 16.56 30.52 -13.53
CA LEU A 329 15.24 30.24 -14.10
C LEU A 329 14.66 28.90 -13.60
N GLN A 330 15.50 27.87 -13.50
CA GLN A 330 15.08 26.57 -12.96
C GLN A 330 14.64 26.69 -11.49
N VAL A 331 15.37 27.44 -10.68
CA VAL A 331 15.00 27.69 -9.27
C VAL A 331 13.67 28.45 -9.20
N GLN A 332 13.46 29.47 -10.04
CA GLN A 332 12.19 30.21 -10.09
C GLN A 332 11.02 29.30 -10.49
N GLN A 333 11.20 28.44 -11.49
CA GLN A 333 10.19 27.48 -11.91
C GLN A 333 9.84 26.51 -10.77
N LEU A 334 10.85 25.89 -10.15
CA LEU A 334 10.64 24.98 -9.03
C LEU A 334 9.98 25.67 -7.83
N THR A 335 10.27 26.95 -7.61
CA THR A 335 9.63 27.75 -6.56
C THR A 335 8.14 27.92 -6.83
N LEU A 336 7.76 28.28 -8.06
CA LEU A 336 6.35 28.38 -8.45
C LEU A 336 5.62 27.03 -8.35
N ASP A 337 6.28 25.94 -8.72
CA ASP A 337 5.73 24.59 -8.56
C ASP A 337 5.51 24.25 -7.07
N CYS A 338 6.47 24.58 -6.20
CA CYS A 338 6.33 24.42 -4.75
C CYS A 338 5.13 25.21 -4.21
N ASP A 339 4.99 26.48 -4.62
CA ASP A 339 3.87 27.34 -4.20
C ASP A 339 2.53 26.78 -4.66
N MET A 340 2.44 26.31 -5.90
CA MET A 340 1.27 25.63 -6.46
C MET A 340 0.90 24.37 -5.66
N HIS A 341 1.89 23.54 -5.31
CA HIS A 341 1.67 22.36 -4.48
C HIS A 341 1.24 22.71 -3.06
N GLN A 342 1.80 23.77 -2.48
CA GLN A 342 1.40 24.29 -1.18
C GLN A 342 -0.06 24.76 -1.20
N GLN A 343 -0.47 25.51 -2.23
CA GLN A 343 -1.86 25.94 -2.42
C GLN A 343 -2.82 24.76 -2.59
N LYS A 344 -2.44 23.74 -3.36
CA LYS A 344 -3.25 22.51 -3.49
C LYS A 344 -3.42 21.81 -2.13
N ASN A 345 -2.36 21.72 -1.34
CA ASN A 345 -2.41 21.12 -0.01
C ASN A 345 -3.30 21.93 0.94
N THR A 346 -3.25 23.27 0.92
CA THR A 346 -4.15 24.09 1.75
C THR A 346 -5.62 23.91 1.38
N VAL A 347 -5.95 23.79 0.09
CA VAL A 347 -7.31 23.50 -0.37
C VAL A 347 -7.79 22.13 0.14
N ILE A 348 -6.96 21.08 0.00
CA ILE A 348 -7.29 19.74 0.51
C ILE A 348 -7.49 19.75 2.03
N GLN A 349 -6.63 20.46 2.77
CA GLN A 349 -6.77 20.61 4.22
C GLN A 349 -8.05 21.32 4.62
N ASN A 350 -8.48 22.33 3.85
CA ASN A 350 -9.75 23.02 4.09
C ASN A 350 -10.94 22.09 3.83
N GLN A 351 -10.95 21.35 2.73
CA GLN A 351 -11.99 20.36 2.43
C GLN A 351 -12.08 19.28 3.53
N MET A 352 -10.94 18.79 4.02
CA MET A 352 -10.92 17.83 5.12
C MET A 352 -11.50 18.42 6.42
N ARG A 353 -11.28 19.71 6.67
CA ARG A 353 -11.85 20.40 7.84
C ARG A 353 -13.36 20.57 7.71
N GLU A 354 -13.85 20.88 6.52
CA GLU A 354 -15.29 21.00 6.23
C GLU A 354 -16.00 19.65 6.40
N LEU A 355 -15.46 18.57 5.81
CA LEU A 355 -15.98 17.22 6.00
C LEU A 355 -15.99 16.78 7.47
N GLN A 356 -14.97 17.18 8.24
CA GLN A 356 -14.95 16.92 9.67
C GLN A 356 -16.06 17.68 10.40
N ALA A 357 -16.29 18.96 10.05
CA ALA A 357 -17.35 19.77 10.64
C ALA A 357 -18.75 19.21 10.29
N GLU A 358 -18.99 18.76 9.06
CA GLU A 358 -20.23 18.12 8.64
C GLU A 358 -20.49 16.81 9.40
N ARG A 359 -19.45 15.97 9.54
CA ARG A 359 -19.54 14.74 10.34
C ARG A 359 -19.89 15.06 11.79
N ASP A 360 -19.24 16.05 12.38
CA ASP A 360 -19.46 16.43 13.77
C ASP A 360 -20.89 17.00 13.94
N GLN A 361 -21.37 17.79 12.99
CA GLN A 361 -22.75 18.28 12.95
C GLN A 361 -23.77 17.14 12.84
N ALA A 362 -23.52 16.12 12.00
CA ALA A 362 -24.38 14.96 11.86
C ALA A 362 -24.45 14.11 13.14
N TYR A 363 -23.34 14.02 13.88
CA TYR A 363 -23.34 13.39 15.20
C TYR A 363 -24.15 14.19 16.21
N LEU A 364 -24.00 15.52 16.25
CA LEU A 364 -24.81 16.37 17.12
C LEU A 364 -26.31 16.22 16.81
N SER A 365 -26.72 16.31 15.54
CA SER A 365 -28.13 16.16 15.16
C SER A 365 -28.70 14.78 15.51
N ARG A 366 -27.89 13.73 15.39
CA ARG A 366 -28.29 12.37 15.81
C ARG A 366 -28.48 12.29 17.31
N ASP A 367 -27.53 12.81 18.08
CA ASP A 367 -27.56 12.75 19.54
C ASP A 367 -28.73 13.60 20.08
N GLU A 368 -29.03 14.73 19.45
CA GLU A 368 -30.24 15.53 19.70
C GLU A 368 -31.52 14.73 19.43
N ALA A 369 -31.63 14.08 18.27
CA ALA A 369 -32.80 13.25 17.94
C ALA A 369 -32.96 12.09 18.94
N GLN A 370 -31.87 11.46 19.36
CA GLN A 370 -31.90 10.41 20.40
C GLN A 370 -32.37 10.97 21.75
N ALA A 371 -31.93 12.18 22.14
CA ALA A 371 -32.39 12.84 23.35
C ALA A 371 -33.90 13.18 23.27
N MET A 372 -34.39 13.62 22.11
CA MET A 372 -35.82 13.85 21.88
C MET A 372 -36.63 12.57 22.03
N ILE A 373 -36.19 11.46 21.42
CA ILE A 373 -36.85 10.14 21.54
C ILE A 373 -36.88 9.69 23.00
N ALA A 374 -35.76 9.81 23.72
CA ALA A 374 -35.70 9.44 25.14
C ALA A 374 -36.70 10.24 25.98
N ARG A 375 -36.86 11.54 25.71
CA ARG A 375 -37.84 12.38 26.40
C ARG A 375 -39.28 11.95 26.11
N VAL A 376 -39.62 11.73 24.85
CA VAL A 376 -40.98 11.28 24.45
C VAL A 376 -41.31 9.90 25.02
N LEU A 377 -40.32 8.99 25.08
CA LEU A 377 -40.52 7.69 25.71
C LEU A 377 -40.81 7.82 27.20
N ALA A 378 -40.05 8.67 27.91
CA ALA A 378 -40.30 8.94 29.32
C ALA A 378 -41.69 9.54 29.55
N GLU A 379 -42.12 10.52 28.74
CA GLU A 379 -43.46 11.10 28.80
C GLU A 379 -44.57 10.08 28.50
N LYS A 380 -44.37 9.22 27.51
CA LYS A 380 -45.32 8.14 27.23
C LYS A 380 -45.43 7.15 28.40
N ASP A 381 -44.31 6.85 29.06
CA ASP A 381 -44.31 5.96 30.21
C ASP A 381 -45.00 6.60 31.42
N THR A 382 -44.87 7.91 31.64
CA THR A 382 -45.66 8.61 32.68
C THR A 382 -47.16 8.59 32.37
N LEU A 383 -47.57 8.81 31.12
CA LEU A 383 -48.98 8.72 30.71
C LEU A 383 -49.55 7.30 30.87
N ARG A 384 -48.76 6.27 30.59
CA ARG A 384 -49.17 4.87 30.84
C ARG A 384 -49.38 4.60 32.31
N CYS A 385 -48.50 5.10 33.19
CA CYS A 385 -48.71 5.01 34.64
C CYS A 385 -50.02 5.69 35.04
N GLN A 386 -50.29 6.90 34.55
CA GLN A 386 -51.56 7.60 34.82
C GLN A 386 -52.78 6.83 34.32
N LEU A 387 -52.71 6.22 33.12
CA LEU A 387 -53.81 5.40 32.59
C LEU A 387 -54.10 4.20 33.48
N VAL A 388 -53.06 3.52 33.96
CA VAL A 388 -53.20 2.40 34.90
C VAL A 388 -53.84 2.89 36.20
N GLU A 389 -53.39 4.01 36.76
CA GLU A 389 -54.01 4.61 37.95
C GLU A 389 -55.50 4.95 37.74
N PHE A 390 -55.86 5.54 36.59
CA PHE A 390 -57.27 5.83 36.28
C PHE A 390 -58.08 4.56 36.11
N GLN A 391 -57.52 3.54 35.45
CA GLN A 391 -58.16 2.25 35.28
C GLN A 391 -58.40 1.56 36.64
N GLU A 392 -57.43 1.60 37.57
CA GLU A 392 -57.60 1.14 38.94
C GLU A 392 -58.70 1.89 39.69
N ARG A 393 -58.78 3.22 39.53
CA ARG A 393 -59.86 4.04 40.10
C ARG A 393 -61.24 3.66 39.53
N VAL A 394 -61.35 3.45 38.22
CA VAL A 394 -62.59 3.00 37.56
C VAL A 394 -63.00 1.63 38.07
N PHE A 395 -62.08 0.67 38.13
CA PHE A 395 -62.36 -0.65 38.69
C PHE A 395 -62.80 -0.58 40.15
N SER A 396 -62.17 0.27 40.96
CA SER A 396 -62.57 0.49 42.35
C SER A 396 -63.98 1.07 42.48
N LEU A 397 -64.32 2.05 41.64
CA LEU A 397 -65.68 2.63 41.60
C LEU A 397 -66.73 1.62 41.10
N GLN A 398 -66.38 0.77 40.13
CA GLN A 398 -67.27 -0.26 39.59
C GLN A 398 -67.48 -1.40 40.60
N ALA A 399 -66.43 -1.80 41.33
CA ALA A 399 -66.52 -2.74 42.43
C ALA A 399 -67.41 -2.20 43.57
N ASN A 400 -67.38 -0.89 43.80
CA ASN A 400 -68.29 -0.22 44.73
C ASN A 400 -69.74 -0.09 44.18
N ARG A 401 -70.02 -0.46 42.91
CA ARG A 401 -71.30 -0.21 42.21
C ARG A 401 -72.21 -1.43 41.99
N SER A 402 -71.94 -2.65 42.49
CA SER A 402 -72.99 -3.70 42.50
C SER A 402 -72.72 -4.91 43.42
N PRO A 403 -73.74 -5.57 44.03
CA PRO A 403 -75.19 -5.32 43.92
C PRO A 403 -75.92 -5.15 45.26
N GLY A 404 -76.59 -4.00 45.43
CA GLY A 404 -77.81 -3.87 46.22
C GLY A 404 -78.79 -3.07 45.36
N GLU A 405 -79.98 -3.63 45.10
CA GLU A 405 -81.04 -3.14 44.18
C GLU A 405 -80.84 -3.57 42.71
N GLN A 406 -81.77 -4.20 41.99
CA GLN A 406 -83.17 -4.54 42.26
C GLN A 406 -83.61 -5.70 41.35
N ARG A 407 -84.46 -6.54 41.93
CA ARG A 407 -85.22 -7.64 41.31
C ARG A 407 -86.46 -7.03 40.65
N GLN A 408 -86.78 -7.44 39.41
CA GLN A 408 -88.13 -7.73 38.84
C GLN A 408 -88.36 -7.20 37.41
N SER A 409 -89.01 -8.06 36.62
CA SER A 409 -89.68 -7.85 35.32
C SER A 409 -88.76 -7.57 34.13
N SER A 410 -88.94 -8.08 32.91
CA SER A 410 -89.77 -9.13 32.31
C SER A 410 -89.28 -9.23 30.85
N THR A 411 -89.36 -10.42 30.28
CA THR A 411 -89.14 -10.78 28.87
C THR A 411 -89.48 -9.69 27.85
N GLN A 412 -88.51 -9.28 27.03
CA GLN A 412 -88.74 -8.98 25.61
C GLN A 412 -87.42 -8.96 24.82
N GLU A 413 -87.39 -9.79 23.80
CA GLU A 413 -86.42 -9.79 22.70
C GLU A 413 -86.49 -8.43 21.99
N ILE A 414 -85.37 -7.70 21.97
CA ILE A 414 -85.13 -6.64 20.97
C ILE A 414 -83.67 -6.74 20.53
N GLU A 415 -83.52 -7.39 19.40
CA GLU A 415 -82.50 -7.16 18.39
C GLU A 415 -82.30 -5.64 18.19
N VAL A 416 -81.18 -5.10 18.69
CA VAL A 416 -80.72 -3.74 18.37
C VAL A 416 -79.34 -3.84 17.76
N ASP A 417 -79.39 -4.09 16.46
CA ASP A 417 -78.62 -3.45 15.41
C ASP A 417 -77.79 -2.24 15.87
N TRP A 418 -76.46 -2.38 15.82
CA TRP A 418 -75.52 -1.26 15.86
C TRP A 418 -74.66 -1.29 14.61
N ASP A 419 -75.29 -1.10 13.46
CA ASP A 419 -74.59 -0.61 12.29
C ASP A 419 -75.12 0.74 11.80
N TYR A 420 -74.14 1.55 11.37
CA TYR A 420 -74.19 2.87 10.71
C TYR A 420 -74.24 4.10 11.64
N SER A 421 -73.29 5.04 11.58
CA SER A 421 -72.40 5.49 10.50
C SER A 421 -71.12 6.12 11.09
N ARG A 422 -69.92 6.21 10.51
CA ARG A 422 -69.19 5.67 9.32
C ARG A 422 -68.10 6.73 9.06
N SER A 423 -66.82 6.36 9.16
CA SER A 423 -65.68 6.73 8.29
C SER A 423 -64.37 6.48 9.06
N SER A 424 -63.34 5.76 8.63
CA SER A 424 -63.02 5.00 7.42
C SER A 424 -61.76 4.16 7.75
N SER A 425 -61.67 2.98 7.15
CA SER A 425 -60.46 2.16 6.94
C SER A 425 -60.05 1.09 7.97
N GLU A 426 -60.45 -0.15 7.64
CA GLU A 426 -59.64 -1.39 7.59
C GLU A 426 -59.07 -2.00 8.88
N GLU A 427 -59.92 -2.81 9.52
CA GLU A 427 -59.76 -4.26 9.74
C GLU A 427 -58.36 -4.84 10.05
N SER A 428 -58.14 -5.32 11.28
CA SER A 428 -57.48 -6.62 11.47
C SER A 428 -57.86 -7.32 12.80
N THR A 429 -58.20 -8.58 12.62
CA THR A 429 -58.55 -9.67 13.55
C THR A 429 -57.63 -9.86 14.75
N PHE A 430 -58.23 -10.31 15.86
CA PHE A 430 -57.56 -10.96 16.99
C PHE A 430 -56.48 -11.96 16.52
N LEU A 431 -55.23 -11.76 16.96
CA LEU A 431 -54.16 -12.76 16.85
C LEU A 431 -53.48 -12.97 18.19
N THR A 432 -53.55 -14.24 18.62
CA THR A 432 -52.74 -14.94 19.61
C THR A 432 -51.30 -14.41 19.67
N ARG A 433 -50.76 -14.23 20.90
CA ARG A 433 -49.38 -13.78 21.16
C ARG A 433 -48.37 -14.40 20.19
N ARG A 434 -47.87 -13.59 19.24
CA ARG A 434 -46.72 -13.97 18.40
C ARG A 434 -45.44 -13.90 19.23
N ARG A 435 -44.64 -14.95 19.15
CA ARG A 435 -43.27 -15.04 19.67
C ARG A 435 -42.43 -13.92 19.04
N LEU A 436 -41.72 -13.14 19.84
CA LEU A 436 -40.81 -12.08 19.39
C LEU A 436 -39.80 -12.64 18.38
N ARG A 437 -39.92 -12.25 17.12
CA ARG A 437 -38.85 -12.36 16.11
C ARG A 437 -38.11 -11.04 16.06
N ARG A 438 -36.78 -11.09 15.93
CA ARG A 438 -35.98 -9.91 15.61
C ARG A 438 -36.40 -9.44 14.21
N MET A 439 -36.91 -8.21 14.13
CA MET A 439 -37.06 -7.51 12.85
C MET A 439 -35.71 -6.96 12.43
N ASP A 440 -35.38 -7.13 11.15
CA ASP A 440 -34.34 -6.33 10.51
C ASP A 440 -34.80 -4.87 10.44
N ALA A 441 -33.85 -3.94 10.62
CA ALA A 441 -34.12 -2.52 10.63
C ALA A 441 -34.64 -2.08 9.25
N VAL A 442 -35.85 -1.52 9.21
CA VAL A 442 -36.41 -0.89 8.02
C VAL A 442 -35.73 0.47 7.84
N ASN A 443 -35.14 0.68 6.67
CA ASN A 443 -34.48 1.92 6.27
C ASN A 443 -35.52 3.04 6.05
N PRO A 444 -35.43 4.22 6.69
CA PRO A 444 -36.42 5.29 6.56
C PRO A 444 -36.31 6.12 5.26
N MET A 445 -36.00 5.49 4.13
CA MET A 445 -35.76 6.16 2.84
C MET A 445 -36.76 5.82 1.72
N LEU A 446 -37.89 5.18 2.02
CA LEU A 446 -38.84 4.71 0.98
C LEU A 446 -40.16 5.51 0.86
N HIS A 447 -40.24 6.73 1.38
CA HIS A 447 -41.35 7.63 1.05
C HIS A 447 -40.85 8.98 0.54
N SER A 448 -40.60 9.07 -0.77
CA SER A 448 -40.70 10.33 -1.51
C SER A 448 -41.05 10.05 -2.98
N PRO A 449 -42.05 10.72 -3.60
CA PRO A 449 -42.41 10.54 -5.00
C PRO A 449 -41.53 11.40 -5.94
N PHE A 450 -40.93 10.73 -6.95
CA PHE A 450 -40.46 11.17 -8.28
C PHE A 450 -40.00 12.63 -8.53
N ASN A 451 -38.74 12.81 -8.97
CA ASN A 451 -38.38 13.02 -10.39
C ASN A 451 -36.86 12.95 -10.68
N SER A 452 -36.50 12.07 -11.61
CA SER A 452 -35.43 12.08 -12.65
C SER A 452 -34.13 12.90 -12.47
N GLU A 453 -32.97 12.24 -12.37
CA GLU A 453 -31.93 12.07 -13.43
C GLU A 453 -30.58 11.58 -12.86
N CYS A 454 -30.06 10.52 -13.47
CA CYS A 454 -28.66 10.15 -13.72
C CYS A 454 -27.64 9.82 -12.58
N GLU A 455 -27.24 8.54 -12.62
CA GLU A 455 -25.89 7.94 -12.49
C GLU A 455 -25.13 7.75 -11.15
N ASP A 456 -24.51 6.57 -11.10
CA ASP A 456 -23.95 5.79 -10.00
C ASP A 456 -22.67 6.33 -9.35
N ALA A 457 -22.53 6.12 -8.03
CA ALA A 457 -21.31 5.58 -7.40
C ALA A 457 -21.52 5.32 -5.89
N ALA A 458 -21.98 4.12 -5.53
CA ALA A 458 -22.06 3.67 -4.13
C ALA A 458 -20.74 3.01 -3.70
N VAL A 459 -20.00 3.67 -2.78
CA VAL A 459 -18.84 3.09 -2.08
C VAL A 459 -19.32 2.52 -0.74
N ASN A 460 -19.18 1.21 -0.57
CA ASN A 460 -19.57 0.49 0.65
C ASN A 460 -18.55 0.69 1.79
N SER A 461 -19.08 0.98 2.98
CA SER A 461 -18.37 1.13 4.26
C SER A 461 -18.13 -0.23 4.93
N VAL A 462 -16.88 -0.68 4.99
CA VAL A 462 -16.47 -1.90 5.73
C VAL A 462 -16.41 -1.61 7.24
N ARG A 463 -17.23 -2.33 8.02
CA ARG A 463 -17.24 -2.29 9.49
C ARG A 463 -16.63 -3.59 10.03
N SER A 464 -15.34 -3.57 10.37
CA SER A 464 -14.65 -4.71 10.99
C SER A 464 -15.11 -4.92 12.44
N ARG A 465 -15.73 -6.06 12.70
CA ARG A 465 -15.89 -6.69 14.02
C ARG A 465 -14.98 -7.91 14.01
N ASN A 466 -13.81 -7.81 14.66
CA ASN A 466 -13.03 -8.88 15.32
C ASN A 466 -11.59 -8.37 15.50
N ALA A 467 -11.23 -7.98 16.73
CA ALA A 467 -9.85 -7.69 17.09
C ALA A 467 -9.46 -8.63 18.24
N GLU A 468 -8.53 -9.55 17.99
CA GLU A 468 -7.92 -10.40 19.02
C GLU A 468 -6.80 -9.65 19.75
N PRO A 469 -6.55 -9.95 21.04
CA PRO A 469 -5.45 -9.36 21.79
C PRO A 469 -4.09 -9.93 21.34
N PRO A 470 -3.00 -9.15 21.46
CA PRO A 470 -1.68 -9.54 20.96
C PRO A 470 -1.10 -10.73 21.72
N SER A 471 -0.46 -11.65 20.98
CA SER A 471 0.18 -12.85 21.51
C SER A 471 1.38 -12.52 22.42
N PRO A 472 1.71 -13.40 23.40
CA PRO A 472 2.82 -13.20 24.35
C PRO A 472 4.20 -13.05 23.69
N GLU A 473 4.38 -13.52 22.45
CA GLU A 473 5.60 -13.31 21.68
C GLU A 473 5.82 -11.86 21.22
N SER A 474 4.76 -11.06 21.08
CA SER A 474 4.88 -9.62 20.73
C SER A 474 5.30 -8.74 21.92
N LEU A 475 5.18 -9.26 23.15
CA LEU A 475 5.65 -8.60 24.36
C LEU A 475 7.14 -8.87 24.59
N ARG A 476 7.61 -10.11 24.35
CA ARG A 476 9.05 -10.44 24.43
C ARG A 476 9.91 -9.65 23.44
N ARG A 477 9.46 -9.48 22.19
CA ARG A 477 10.18 -8.67 21.19
C ARG A 477 10.29 -7.18 21.55
N ARG A 478 9.40 -6.66 22.40
CA ARG A 478 9.47 -5.28 22.89
C ARG A 478 10.36 -5.13 24.12
N GLU A 479 10.56 -6.22 24.87
CA GLU A 479 11.46 -6.27 26.03
C GLU A 479 12.93 -6.39 25.59
N GLU A 480 13.20 -7.17 24.53
CA GLU A 480 14.54 -7.29 23.93
C GLU A 480 15.04 -5.97 23.31
N ALA A 481 14.14 -5.13 22.79
CA ALA A 481 14.50 -3.83 22.22
C ALA A 481 14.91 -2.78 23.27
N LEU A 482 14.52 -2.96 24.53
CA LEU A 482 14.85 -2.03 25.63
C LEU A 482 16.20 -2.36 26.31
N TYR A 483 16.71 -3.58 26.14
CA TYR A 483 17.95 -4.02 26.80
C TYR A 483 19.21 -3.75 25.95
N VAL A 484 19.07 -3.51 24.64
CA VAL A 484 20.19 -3.26 23.73
C VAL A 484 20.69 -1.80 23.78
N ASP A 485 19.84 -0.85 24.19
CA ASP A 485 20.18 0.59 24.23
C ASP A 485 20.88 1.05 25.53
N SER A 486 21.13 0.15 26.49
CA SER A 486 21.73 0.50 27.79
C SER A 486 23.20 0.05 27.96
N SER A 487 23.90 -0.34 26.88
CA SER A 487 25.29 -0.81 26.99
C SER A 487 26.15 -0.38 25.80
N LEU A 488 26.47 0.92 25.71
CA LEU A 488 27.79 1.42 25.29
C LEU A 488 27.91 2.94 25.52
N GLU A 489 28.10 3.36 26.77
CA GLU A 489 28.74 4.65 27.08
C GLU A 489 29.99 4.37 27.91
N THR A 490 31.15 4.42 27.27
CA THR A 490 32.43 4.76 27.91
C THR A 490 33.25 5.61 26.94
N ALA A 491 33.67 6.75 27.46
CA ALA A 491 34.37 7.85 26.82
C ALA A 491 35.66 7.49 26.08
N GLU A 492 36.05 8.32 25.11
CA GLU A 492 37.35 8.98 25.13
C GLU A 492 37.36 10.21 24.19
N THR A 493 37.77 11.31 24.78
CA THR A 493 37.93 12.67 24.25
C THR A 493 39.28 12.85 23.58
N ASP A 494 39.33 13.60 22.47
CA ASP A 494 40.38 14.57 22.07
C ASP A 494 40.36 14.75 20.53
N SER A 495 40.65 15.89 19.91
CA SER A 495 40.82 17.29 20.34
C SER A 495 40.90 18.06 19.01
N LEU A 496 39.98 19.01 18.78
CA LEU A 496 40.12 20.00 17.71
C LEU A 496 40.91 21.17 18.27
N LEU A 497 42.21 21.19 18.01
CA LEU A 497 43.06 22.36 18.22
C LEU A 497 43.22 23.06 16.86
N ASP A 498 42.60 24.23 16.73
CA ASP A 498 42.94 25.20 15.70
C ASP A 498 43.50 26.43 16.41
N ASP A 499 44.61 26.91 15.88
CA ASP A 499 45.69 27.61 16.58
C ASP A 499 45.71 29.08 16.14
N PHE A 500 45.29 30.04 16.98
CA PHE A 500 45.67 31.45 16.80
C PHE A 500 45.81 32.23 18.13
N VAL A 501 47.08 32.42 18.50
CA VAL A 501 47.76 33.65 18.97
C VAL A 501 47.25 34.35 20.26
N PHE A 502 48.10 34.29 21.29
CA PHE A 502 48.08 35.17 22.47
C PHE A 502 48.56 36.60 22.16
N LEU A 503 47.86 37.59 22.72
CA LEU A 503 48.43 38.86 23.20
C LEU A 503 48.09 39.00 24.70
N PRO A 504 49.05 39.37 25.58
CA PRO A 504 48.78 39.53 27.01
C PRO A 504 48.52 41.00 27.38
N SER A 505 47.52 41.27 28.24
CA SER A 505 47.68 42.27 29.31
C SER A 505 46.52 42.24 30.32
N ALA A 506 46.91 41.93 31.57
CA ALA A 506 46.59 42.61 32.82
C ALA A 506 45.15 42.82 33.32
N ALA A 507 45.05 42.58 34.65
CA ALA A 507 44.06 43.06 35.62
C ALA A 507 42.70 42.36 35.57
N SER A 508 42.07 41.96 36.67
CA SER A 508 42.33 42.08 38.11
C SER A 508 41.14 41.41 38.80
N GLU A 509 41.38 40.73 39.93
CA GLU A 509 40.46 40.65 41.09
C GLU A 509 39.07 40.01 40.88
N ASP A 510 38.43 39.31 41.82
CA ASP A 510 38.74 38.85 43.15
C ASP A 510 37.76 37.70 43.45
N LYS A 511 38.23 36.74 44.25
CA LYS A 511 37.54 36.03 45.34
C LYS A 511 36.14 35.39 45.18
N GLN A 512 36.19 34.09 45.54
CA GLN A 512 35.42 33.42 46.61
C GLN A 512 34.22 32.55 46.24
N THR A 513 34.52 31.27 46.03
CA THR A 513 33.84 30.08 46.61
C THR A 513 33.60 30.22 48.13
N PRO A 514 32.57 29.58 48.73
CA PRO A 514 32.63 28.16 49.12
C PRO A 514 31.31 27.38 48.91
N ARG A 515 31.33 26.14 48.40
CA ARG A 515 31.43 24.84 49.11
C ARG A 515 30.36 24.55 50.20
N LEU A 516 29.39 23.72 49.80
CA LEU A 516 28.98 22.41 50.35
C LEU A 516 29.01 22.18 51.88
N SER A 517 27.85 21.80 52.43
CA SER A 517 27.57 20.58 53.25
C SER A 517 26.14 20.71 53.84
N SER A 518 25.18 19.84 53.49
CA SER A 518 24.87 18.53 54.09
C SER A 518 24.64 18.56 55.61
N SER A 519 23.39 18.41 56.06
CA SER A 519 22.99 17.33 56.99
C SER A 519 21.50 17.36 57.37
N ASN A 520 20.94 16.16 57.25
CA ASN A 520 19.75 15.49 57.79
C ASN A 520 18.91 16.08 58.94
N GLY A 521 17.60 15.75 58.83
CA GLY A 521 16.69 15.34 59.93
C GLY A 521 15.96 16.49 60.64
N THR A 522 14.71 16.42 61.09
CA THR A 522 13.76 15.31 61.31
C THR A 522 12.40 15.94 61.66
N SER A 523 11.28 15.27 61.32
CA SER A 523 9.95 15.26 62.02
C SER A 523 9.19 16.60 62.21
N THR A 524 7.87 16.73 62.34
CA THR A 524 6.64 15.91 62.30
C THR A 524 5.49 16.92 62.41
N ASP A 525 4.32 16.55 61.87
CA ASP A 525 2.94 17.00 62.13
C ASP A 525 2.25 17.38 60.82
N GLY A 526 1.16 16.76 60.39
CA GLY A 526 0.09 16.11 61.14
C GLY A 526 -1.16 16.97 60.99
N LEU A 527 -2.04 16.65 60.03
CA LEU A 527 -3.46 17.02 60.06
C LEU A 527 -4.25 16.20 59.02
N SER A 528 -5.06 15.30 59.56
CA SER A 528 -5.96 14.37 58.89
C SER A 528 -7.20 15.05 58.32
N ARG A 529 -7.63 14.73 57.09
CA ARG A 529 -9.05 14.76 56.68
C ARG A 529 -9.41 13.62 55.74
N THR A 530 -10.08 12.63 56.34
CA THR A 530 -11.30 11.95 55.88
C THR A 530 -11.29 11.25 54.51
N SER A 531 -11.24 9.93 54.58
CA SER A 531 -11.46 8.98 53.50
C SER A 531 -12.92 8.93 53.01
N ALA A 532 -13.09 8.81 51.69
CA ALA A 532 -14.33 8.43 51.00
C ALA A 532 -14.10 7.08 50.27
N PRO A 533 -15.14 6.25 50.06
CA PRO A 533 -15.01 4.80 49.83
C PRO A 533 -14.44 4.40 48.45
N PRO A 534 -13.84 3.19 48.32
CA PRO A 534 -12.98 2.83 47.21
C PRO A 534 -13.74 2.10 46.09
N PHE A 535 -14.55 2.83 45.35
CA PHE A 535 -14.95 2.43 44.00
C PHE A 535 -15.45 3.69 43.32
N LEU A 536 -15.07 3.92 42.06
CA LEU A 536 -15.27 5.15 41.25
C LEU A 536 -14.06 6.10 41.13
N LEU A 537 -12.83 5.58 41.18
CA LEU A 537 -11.67 6.27 40.58
C LEU A 537 -10.94 5.31 39.62
N ARG A 538 -11.57 5.04 38.47
CA ARG A 538 -10.81 4.72 37.25
C ARG A 538 -10.75 5.99 36.41
N SER A 539 -9.73 6.81 36.66
CA SER A 539 -9.28 7.78 35.68
C SER A 539 -8.96 7.03 34.38
N ARG A 540 -9.69 7.31 33.30
CA ARG A 540 -9.29 6.82 31.98
C ARG A 540 -7.99 7.54 31.60
N PRO A 541 -6.94 6.84 31.16
CA PRO A 541 -5.75 7.51 30.66
C PRO A 541 -6.12 8.38 29.45
N LYS A 542 -5.62 9.62 29.41
CA LYS A 542 -5.76 10.50 28.25
C LYS A 542 -5.10 9.82 27.06
N ALA A 543 -5.86 9.62 25.98
CA ALA A 543 -5.33 9.06 24.74
C ALA A 543 -4.35 10.07 24.11
N ILE A 544 -3.09 9.70 24.01
CA ILE A 544 -2.08 10.42 23.22
C ILE A 544 -2.33 10.05 21.76
N ARG A 545 -2.71 11.05 20.94
CA ARG A 545 -2.72 10.90 19.47
C ARG A 545 -1.27 10.95 18.97
N VAL A 546 -0.76 9.82 18.51
CA VAL A 546 0.45 9.77 17.68
C VAL A 546 0.04 10.11 16.25
N ASN A 547 0.19 11.38 15.86
CA ASN A 547 0.10 11.78 14.45
C ASN A 547 1.43 11.41 13.77
N GLY A 548 1.54 10.16 13.34
CA GLY A 548 2.72 9.65 12.65
C GLY A 548 2.32 8.65 11.57
N ARG A 549 1.59 9.10 10.55
CA ARG A 549 1.47 8.38 9.28
C ARG A 549 1.77 9.37 8.17
N VAL A 550 3.00 9.31 7.66
CA VAL A 550 3.37 9.93 6.39
C VAL A 550 2.58 9.19 5.30
N LEU A 551 1.65 9.90 4.66
CA LEU A 551 1.00 9.44 3.43
C LEU A 551 1.98 9.69 2.28
N SER A 552 2.62 8.64 1.76
CA SER A 552 3.31 8.69 0.48
C SER A 552 2.27 8.70 -0.64
N ILE A 553 2.07 9.85 -1.28
CA ILE A 553 1.30 9.97 -2.51
C ILE A 553 2.31 9.92 -3.66
N SER A 554 2.36 8.81 -4.39
CA SER A 554 3.09 8.73 -5.66
C SER A 554 2.20 9.26 -6.77
N PHE A 555 2.68 10.30 -7.48
CA PHE A 555 2.03 10.84 -8.69
C PHE A 555 2.86 10.44 -9.91
N GLN A 556 2.22 9.75 -10.86
CA GLN A 556 2.83 9.31 -12.10
C GLN A 556 2.69 10.41 -13.15
N ALA A 557 3.75 11.17 -13.40
CA ALA A 557 3.78 12.32 -14.31
C ALA A 557 4.36 11.97 -15.70
N GLU A 558 3.95 10.86 -16.32
CA GLU A 558 4.53 10.40 -17.60
C GLU A 558 3.67 10.68 -18.84
N ALA A 559 2.60 11.46 -18.75
CA ALA A 559 1.70 11.70 -19.89
C ALA A 559 1.73 13.12 -20.49
N LEU A 560 2.63 14.03 -20.07
CA LEU A 560 2.62 15.42 -20.54
C LEU A 560 3.84 15.90 -21.33
N LEU A 561 4.70 14.98 -21.80
CA LEU A 561 5.78 15.31 -22.73
C LEU A 561 5.54 14.63 -24.09
N SER A 562 4.59 15.16 -24.86
CA SER A 562 4.62 15.04 -26.32
C SER A 562 4.97 16.42 -26.89
N PRO A 563 6.09 16.59 -27.62
CA PRO A 563 6.38 17.84 -28.29
C PRO A 563 5.48 17.96 -29.52
N ALA A 564 4.58 18.95 -29.51
CA ALA A 564 3.94 19.44 -30.72
C ALA A 564 4.98 20.19 -31.56
N SER A 565 5.67 19.46 -32.45
CA SER A 565 6.49 20.03 -33.53
C SER A 565 5.84 19.73 -34.88
N SER A 566 4.94 20.60 -35.31
CA SER A 566 4.60 20.81 -36.72
C SER A 566 3.66 22.00 -36.79
N ASP A 567 4.17 23.15 -37.23
CA ASP A 567 3.51 24.07 -38.17
C ASP A 567 4.13 25.46 -38.09
N TRP A 568 5.27 25.62 -38.77
CA TRP A 568 5.70 26.92 -39.32
C TRP A 568 6.42 26.67 -40.65
N ARG A 569 5.64 26.64 -41.74
CA ARG A 569 6.07 26.97 -43.10
C ARG A 569 5.06 27.96 -43.68
N GLN A 570 5.38 29.24 -43.60
CA GLN A 570 5.16 30.25 -44.63
C GLN A 570 6.08 31.43 -44.38
#